data_AF-A0A392RFZ9-F1
#
_entry.id   AF-A0A392RFZ9-F1
#
_cell.length_a   1.000
_cell.length_b   1.000
_cell.length_c   1.000
_cell.angle_alpha   90.00
_cell.angle_beta   90.00
_cell.angle_gamma   90.00
#
_symmetry.space_group_name_H-M   'P 1'
#
loop_
_entity.id
_entity.type
_entity.pdbx_description
1 polymer ?
#
loop_
_entity_poly.entity_id
_entity_poly.type
_entity_poly.pdbx_seq_one_letter_code
_entity_poly.pdbx_strand_id
1 'polypeptide(L)'
;MPAKVWKKVVRIQREFLWGGGRGGKKISWVRWSVVCQDKKKGGLGVRDIRLVNISLLSKWHWRLLLPGRPLWKDVLVAKYGEQILHK
;
A
#
# COMPACT_ATOMS: atom_id res chain seq x y z
N MET A 1 5.73 -3.76 -0.07
CA MET A 1 5.00 -4.72 0.77
C MET A 1 4.81 -6.05 0.03
N PRO A 2 5.02 -7.22 0.68
CA PRO A 2 4.85 -8.53 0.05
C PRO A 2 3.43 -8.77 -0.49
N ALA A 3 3.34 -9.53 -1.59
CA ALA A 3 2.07 -9.76 -2.29
C ALA A 3 0.98 -10.39 -1.41
N LYS A 4 1.37 -11.36 -0.56
CA LYS A 4 0.45 -12.05 0.35
C LYS A 4 -0.17 -11.10 1.38
N VAL A 5 0.60 -10.14 1.89
CA VAL A 5 0.16 -9.22 2.95
C VAL A 5 -0.90 -8.26 2.42
N TRP A 6 -0.62 -7.57 1.32
CA TRP A 6 -1.58 -6.59 0.79
C TRP A 6 -2.86 -7.28 0.28
N LYS A 7 -2.75 -8.48 -0.30
CA LYS A 7 -3.92 -9.29 -0.69
C LYS A 7 -4.78 -9.67 0.52
N LYS A 8 -4.17 -10.02 1.66
CA LYS A 8 -4.88 -10.31 2.91
C LYS A 8 -5.63 -9.09 3.44
N VAL A 9 -5.01 -7.92 3.42
CA VAL A 9 -5.68 -6.68 3.85
C VAL A 9 -6.84 -6.33 2.91
N VAL A 10 -6.64 -6.41 1.58
CA VAL A 10 -7.75 -6.21 0.62
C VAL A 10 -8.88 -7.20 0.85
N ARG A 11 -8.56 -8.46 1.17
CA ARG A 11 -9.56 -9.48 1.51
C ARG A 11 -10.39 -9.05 2.74
N ILE A 12 -9.74 -8.61 3.83
CA ILE A 12 -10.43 -8.13 5.03
C ILE A 12 -11.34 -6.93 4.71
N GLN A 13 -10.86 -5.97 3.90
CA GLN A 13 -11.66 -4.82 3.49
C GLN A 13 -12.89 -5.24 2.67
N ARG A 14 -12.73 -6.22 1.77
CA ARG A 14 -13.84 -6.77 0.97
C ARG A 14 -14.83 -7.57 1.81
N GLU A 15 -14.35 -8.36 2.77
CA GLU A 15 -15.18 -9.09 3.72
C GLU A 15 -15.92 -8.13 4.66
N PHE A 16 -15.34 -6.99 5.02
CA PHE A 16 -16.07 -5.96 5.74
C PHE A 16 -17.20 -5.35 4.89
N LEU A 17 -16.93 -5.06 3.62
CA LEU A 17 -17.89 -4.37 2.74
C LEU A 17 -19.02 -5.28 2.22
N TRP A 18 -18.70 -6.53 1.90
CA TRP A 18 -19.62 -7.51 1.29
C TRP A 18 -19.70 -8.84 2.05
N GLY A 19 -19.15 -8.93 3.25
CA GLY A 19 -19.36 -10.09 4.11
C GLY A 19 -20.83 -10.20 4.50
N GLY A 20 -21.40 -11.39 4.31
CA GLY A 20 -22.65 -11.74 4.97
C GLY A 20 -22.39 -12.03 6.45
N GLY A 21 -23.44 -11.87 7.27
CA GLY A 21 -23.40 -12.35 8.66
C GLY A 21 -23.06 -13.84 8.72
N ARG A 22 -22.40 -14.28 9.80
CA ARG A 22 -21.94 -15.67 10.03
C ARG A 22 -21.01 -16.22 8.93
N GLY A 23 -20.17 -15.37 8.32
CA GLY A 23 -19.15 -15.81 7.36
C GLY A 23 -19.69 -16.18 5.98
N GLY A 24 -20.95 -15.85 5.67
CA GLY A 24 -21.50 -16.01 4.33
C GLY A 24 -20.79 -15.11 3.32
N LYS A 25 -20.42 -15.63 2.15
CA LYS A 25 -19.90 -14.81 1.04
C LYS A 25 -21.08 -14.24 0.25
N LYS A 26 -21.21 -12.91 0.17
CA LYS A 26 -22.13 -12.28 -0.79
C LYS A 26 -21.39 -11.95 -2.07
N ILE A 27 -22.14 -11.92 -3.18
CA ILE A 27 -21.61 -11.52 -4.49
C ILE A 27 -21.20 -10.04 -4.42
N SER A 28 -19.97 -9.75 -4.84
CA SER A 28 -19.48 -8.39 -5.04
C SER A 28 -19.85 -7.95 -6.46
N TRP A 29 -20.88 -7.12 -6.58
CA TRP A 29 -21.37 -6.61 -7.88
C TRP A 29 -20.48 -5.52 -8.49
N VAL A 30 -19.63 -4.89 -7.67
CA VAL A 30 -18.79 -3.76 -8.10
C VAL A 30 -17.32 -4.16 -8.02
N ARG A 31 -16.59 -3.97 -9.13
CA ARG A 31 -15.15 -4.20 -9.16
C ARG A 31 -14.45 -3.38 -8.09
N TRP A 32 -13.50 -4.00 -7.38
CA TRP A 32 -12.76 -3.31 -6.30
C TRP A 32 -12.02 -2.07 -6.75
N SER A 33 -11.53 -2.04 -8.00
CA SER A 33 -10.91 -0.84 -8.57
C SER A 33 -11.87 0.35 -8.63
N VAL A 34 -13.17 0.12 -8.85
CA VAL A 34 -14.22 1.16 -8.84
C VAL A 34 -14.49 1.61 -7.41
N VAL A 35 -14.57 0.68 -6.46
CA VAL A 35 -14.70 1.02 -5.02
C VAL A 35 -13.57 1.92 -4.54
N CYS A 36 -12.36 1.71 -5.06
CA CYS A 36 -11.20 2.52 -4.71
C CYS A 36 -11.15 3.91 -5.36
N GLN A 37 -12.01 4.22 -6.33
CA GLN A 37 -12.05 5.54 -6.95
C GLN A 37 -12.59 6.60 -5.96
N ASP A 38 -12.28 7.86 -6.24
CA ASP A 38 -12.79 8.98 -5.47
C ASP A 38 -14.32 9.02 -5.48
N LYS A 39 -14.92 9.55 -4.40
CA LYS A 39 -16.38 9.72 -4.29
C LYS A 39 -16.95 10.56 -5.44
N LYS A 40 -16.20 11.58 -5.90
CA LYS A 40 -16.57 12.41 -7.06
C LYS A 40 -16.63 11.64 -8.39
N LYS A 41 -15.98 10.48 -8.47
CA LYS A 41 -15.93 9.61 -9.64
C LYS A 41 -16.84 8.38 -9.48
N GLY A 42 -17.73 8.37 -8.48
CA GLY A 42 -18.66 7.27 -8.22
C GLY A 42 -18.08 6.10 -7.42
N GLY A 43 -16.87 6.21 -6.89
CA GLY A 43 -16.29 5.23 -5.96
C GLY A 43 -16.59 5.52 -4.49
N LEU A 44 -16.07 4.69 -3.59
CA LEU A 44 -16.21 4.90 -2.14
C LEU A 44 -15.03 5.67 -1.53
N GLY A 45 -13.96 5.91 -2.30
CA GLY A 45 -12.73 6.55 -1.82
C GLY A 45 -11.85 5.65 -0.96
N VAL A 46 -12.04 4.32 -1.05
CA VAL A 46 -11.18 3.37 -0.32
C VAL A 46 -9.78 3.40 -0.95
N ARG A 47 -8.74 3.70 -0.17
CA ARG A 47 -7.39 3.80 -0.73
C ARG A 47 -6.91 2.45 -1.28
N ASP A 48 -6.42 2.43 -2.52
CA ASP A 48 -5.72 1.26 -3.05
C ASP A 48 -4.40 1.06 -2.30
N ILE A 49 -4.33 0.00 -1.51
CA ILE A 49 -3.19 -0.33 -0.65
C ILE A 49 -1.89 -0.48 -1.46
N ARG A 50 -1.97 -0.92 -2.72
CA ARG A 50 -0.78 -1.05 -3.57
C ARG A 50 -0.22 0.33 -3.89
N LEU A 51 -1.09 1.27 -4.28
CA LEU A 51 -0.70 2.64 -4.58
C LEU A 51 -0.18 3.35 -3.33
N VAL A 52 -0.82 3.14 -2.17
CA VAL A 52 -0.32 3.66 -0.89
C VAL A 52 1.06 3.09 -0.54
N ASN A 53 1.28 1.80 -0.75
CA ASN A 53 2.59 1.21 -0.49
C ASN A 53 3.67 1.76 -1.45
N ILE A 54 3.33 1.96 -2.73
CA ILE A 54 4.26 2.57 -3.70
C ILE A 54 4.58 4.00 -3.28
N SER A 55 3.58 4.82 -2.95
CA SER A 55 3.81 6.22 -2.56
C SER A 55 4.63 6.33 -1.27
N LEU A 56 4.43 5.44 -0.30
CA LEU A 56 5.26 5.37 0.90
C LEU A 56 6.70 4.97 0.59
N LEU A 57 6.92 4.00 -0.30
CA LEU A 57 8.27 3.62 -0.75
C LEU A 57 8.95 4.78 -1.47
N SER A 58 8.25 5.48 -2.36
CA SER A 58 8.78 6.67 -3.04
C SER A 58 9.12 7.78 -2.03
N LYS A 59 8.29 8.01 -1.02
CA LYS A 59 8.57 8.97 0.07
C LYS A 59 9.81 8.57 0.87
N TRP A 60 9.96 7.28 1.19
CA TRP A 60 11.13 6.76 1.90
C TRP A 60 12.40 6.87 1.06
N HIS A 61 12.30 6.57 -0.23
CA HIS A 61 13.41 6.70 -1.16
C HIS A 61 13.83 8.17 -1.32
N TRP A 62 12.87 9.09 -1.47
CA TRP A 62 13.15 10.52 -1.47
C TRP A 62 13.89 10.97 -0.20
N ARG A 63 13.46 10.50 0.98
CA ARG A 63 14.13 10.80 2.25
C ARG A 63 15.55 10.25 2.33
N LEU A 64 15.84 9.13 1.67
CA LEU A 64 17.18 8.55 1.60
C LEU A 64 18.13 9.50 0.87
N LEU A 65 17.68 10.09 -0.25
CA LEU A 65 18.46 11.00 -1.09
C LEU A 65 18.67 12.41 -0.51
N LEU A 66 17.78 12.86 0.37
CA LEU A 66 17.93 14.17 1.02
C LEU A 66 19.22 14.25 1.88
N PRO A 67 19.84 15.42 2.04
CA PRO A 67 21.01 15.58 2.91
C PRO A 67 20.70 15.22 4.37
N GLY A 68 21.73 14.78 5.09
CA GLY A 68 21.66 14.37 6.50
C GLY A 68 21.94 12.88 6.72
N ARG A 69 22.56 12.57 7.87
CA ARG A 69 23.00 11.22 8.27
C ARG A 69 22.29 10.71 9.53
N PRO A 70 20.99 10.41 9.47
CA PRO A 70 20.33 9.70 10.55
C PRO A 70 20.73 8.22 10.54
N LEU A 71 20.86 7.61 11.71
CA LEU A 71 21.33 6.22 11.90
C LEU A 71 20.67 5.18 10.97
N TRP A 72 19.38 5.35 10.65
CA TRP A 72 18.69 4.40 9.76
C TRP A 72 19.26 4.40 8.34
N LYS A 73 19.78 5.54 7.84
CA LYS A 73 20.46 5.61 6.55
C LYS A 73 21.78 4.86 6.60
N ASP A 74 22.56 5.05 7.65
CA ASP A 74 23.86 4.38 7.83
C ASP A 74 23.67 2.86 7.89
N VAL A 75 22.64 2.39 8.60
CA VAL A 75 22.27 0.96 8.64
C VAL A 75 21.90 0.45 7.24
N LEU A 76 21.18 1.23 6.44
CA LEU A 76 20.82 0.87 5.08
C LEU A 76 22.05 0.81 4.15
N VAL A 77 22.93 1.80 4.22
CA VAL A 77 24.18 1.84 3.44
C VAL A 77 25.11 0.69 3.86
N ALA A 78 25.27 0.43 5.15
CA ALA A 78 26.08 -0.70 5.64
C ALA A 78 25.53 -2.06 5.16
N LYS A 79 24.20 -2.20 5.04
CA LYS A 79 23.57 -3.44 4.61
C LYS A 79 23.54 -3.64 3.09
N TYR A 80 23.31 -2.57 2.33
CA TYR A 80 23.02 -2.64 0.89
C TYR A 80 24.04 -1.91 0.01
N GLY A 81 25.05 -1.27 0.60
CA GLY A 81 26.11 -0.51 -0.06
C GLY A 81 25.75 0.92 -0.45
N GLU A 82 26.75 1.75 -0.75
CA GLU A 82 26.64 3.17 -1.15
C GLU A 82 25.85 3.37 -2.46
N GLN A 83 25.74 2.35 -3.31
CA GLN A 83 24.99 2.40 -4.56
C GLN A 83 23.50 2.73 -4.39
N ILE A 84 22.93 2.57 -3.19
CA ILE A 84 21.53 2.92 -2.91
C ILE A 84 21.30 4.45 -2.85
N LEU A 85 22.37 5.24 -2.73
CA LEU A 85 22.31 6.71 -2.70
C LEU A 85 22.46 7.34 -4.09
N HIS A 86 22.92 6.58 -5.08
CA HIS A 86 23.33 7.08 -6.40
C HIS A 86 22.56 6.46 -7.57
N LYS A 87 21.33 5.98 -7.33
CA LYS A 87 20.48 5.34 -8.35
C LYS A 87 19.37 6.25 -8.85
#